data_AF-A0AAU3WR39-F1
#
_entry.id   AF-A0AAU3WR39-F1
#
_cell.length_a   1.000
_cell.length_b   1.000
_cell.length_c   1.000
_cell.angle_alpha   90.00
_cell.angle_beta   90.00
_cell.angle_gamma   90.00
#
_symmetry.space_group_name_H-M   'P 1'
#
loop_
_entity.id
_entity.type
_entity.pdbx_description
1 polymer ?
#
loop_
_entity_poly.entity_id
_entity_poly.type
_entity_poly.pdbx_seq_one_letter_code
_entity_poly.pdbx_strand_id
1 'polypeptide(L)' 'MTSNPADLTAADYLDAAHEMAATGRPYLAHLLADTAAEQIADPAVAQSIRAQYPEPTHRED' A
#
# COMPACT_ATOMS: atom_id res chain seq x y z
N MET A 1 -18.10 -11.15 6.85
CA MET A 1 -17.26 -10.85 8.02
C MET A 1 -16.49 -9.59 7.67
N THR A 2 -16.98 -8.44 8.12
CA THR A 2 -16.26 -7.17 8.00
C THR A 2 -15.11 -7.23 8.99
N SER A 3 -13.90 -7.55 8.51
CA SER A 3 -12.69 -7.31 9.29
C SER A 3 -12.73 -5.85 9.73
N ASN A 4 -12.70 -5.63 11.04
CA ASN A 4 -12.53 -4.29 11.58
C ASN A 4 -11.25 -3.73 10.94
N PRO A 5 -11.27 -2.53 10.32
CA PRO A 5 -10.09 -2.00 9.64
C PRO A 5 -8.87 -1.85 10.56
N ALA A 6 -9.06 -1.85 11.89
CA ALA A 6 -7.99 -1.83 12.88
C ALA A 6 -7.33 -3.20 13.13
N ASP A 7 -7.86 -4.30 12.61
CA ASP A 7 -7.30 -5.66 12.72
C ASP A 7 -6.64 -6.14 11.42
N LEU A 8 -6.58 -5.28 10.39
CA LEU A 8 -5.93 -5.62 9.13
C LEU A 8 -4.40 -5.68 9.31
N THR A 9 -3.81 -6.77 8.81
CA THR A 9 -2.37 -6.98 8.84
C THR A 9 -1.69 -6.25 7.67
N ALA A 10 -0.37 -6.05 7.76
CA ALA A 10 0.42 -5.55 6.64
C ALA A 10 0.18 -6.32 5.32
N ALA A 11 -0.09 -7.62 5.39
CA ALA A 11 -0.41 -8.44 4.23
C ALA A 11 -1.76 -8.08 3.61
N ASP A 12 -2.78 -7.80 4.44
CA ASP A 12 -4.10 -7.39 3.95
C ASP A 12 -4.04 -6.01 3.27
N TYR A 13 -3.24 -5.09 3.84
CA TYR A 13 -2.99 -3.79 3.21
C TYR A 13 -2.25 -3.93 1.87
N LEU A 14 -1.29 -4.86 1.76
CA LEU A 14 -0.58 -5.12 0.51
C LEU A 14 -1.47 -5.75 -0.57
N ASP A 15 -2.34 -6.69 -0.20
CA ASP A 15 -3.29 -7.31 -1.12
C ASP A 15 -4.27 -6.25 -1.67
N ALA A 16 -4.79 -5.40 -0.78
CA ALA A 16 -5.63 -4.27 -1.17
C ALA A 16 -4.87 -3.26 -2.04
N ALA A 17 -3.59 -2.96 -1.74
CA ALA A 17 -2.76 -2.09 -2.56
C ALA A 17 -2.62 -2.62 -3.99
N HIS A 18 -2.41 -3.94 -4.12
CA HIS A 18 -2.31 -4.61 -5.41
C HIS A 18 -3.64 -4.52 -6.20
N GLU A 19 -4.78 -4.75 -5.53
CA GLU A 19 -6.11 -4.58 -6.15
C GLU A 19 -6.35 -3.13 -6.61
N MET A 20 -5.97 -2.13 -5.80
CA MET A 20 -6.11 -0.72 -6.18
C MET A 20 -5.22 -0.36 -7.38
N ALA A 21 -4.01 -0.90 -7.46
CA ALA A 21 -3.13 -0.70 -8.61
C ALA A 21 -3.73 -1.35 -9.87
N ALA A 22 -4.22 -2.59 -9.76
CA ALA A 22 -4.85 -3.32 -10.87
C ALA A 22 -6.14 -2.64 -11.37
N THR A 23 -6.87 -1.95 -10.49
CA THR A 23 -8.10 -1.22 -10.84
C THR A 23 -7.86 0.23 -11.27
N GLY A 24 -6.60 0.66 -11.41
CA GLY A 24 -6.27 2.01 -11.89
C GLY A 24 -6.42 3.11 -10.85
N ARG A 25 -6.30 2.77 -9.56
CA ARG A 25 -6.32 3.71 -8.43
C ARG A 25 -4.95 3.80 -7.76
N PRO A 26 -3.94 4.36 -8.45
CA PRO A 26 -2.55 4.35 -7.97
C PRO A 26 -2.37 5.12 -6.66
N TYR A 27 -3.17 6.16 -6.42
CA TYR A 27 -3.12 6.91 -5.16
C TYR A 27 -3.57 6.07 -3.96
N LEU A 28 -4.65 5.30 -4.11
CA LEU A 28 -5.11 4.39 -3.05
C LEU A 28 -4.11 3.25 -2.85
N ALA A 29 -3.53 2.71 -3.93
CA ALA A 29 -2.51 1.68 -3.84
C ALA A 29 -1.29 2.16 -3.04
N HIS A 30 -0.82 3.38 -3.29
CA HIS A 30 0.28 4.00 -2.56
C HIS A 30 -0.02 4.14 -1.06
N LEU A 31 -1.19 4.68 -0.69
CA LEU A 31 -1.55 4.87 0.73
C LEU A 31 -1.61 3.54 1.49
N LEU A 32 -2.19 2.51 0.87
CA LEU A 32 -2.28 1.17 1.46
C LEU A 32 -0.89 0.54 1.62
N ALA A 33 -0.02 0.68 0.63
CA ALA A 33 1.36 0.20 0.70
C ALA A 33 2.18 0.95 1.76
N ASP A 34 1.98 2.26 1.94
CA ASP A 34 2.64 3.03 2.99
C ASP A 34 2.18 2.57 4.39
N THR A 35 0.87 2.37 4.57
CA THR A 35 0.30 1.82 5.82
C THR A 35 0.86 0.42 6.12
N ALA A 36 1.01 -0.43 5.10
CA ALA A 36 1.65 -1.74 5.26
C ALA A 36 3.13 -1.61 5.66
N ALA A 37 3.85 -0.67 5.05
CA ALA A 37 5.25 -0.43 5.34
C ALA A 37 5.48 0.09 6.77
N GLU A 38 4.55 0.86 7.34
CA GLU A 38 4.61 1.32 8.74
C GLU A 38 4.50 0.17 9.75
N GLN A 39 3.82 -0.92 9.39
CA GLN A 39 3.70 -2.11 10.25
C GLN A 39 4.89 -3.07 10.15
N ILE A 40 5.75 -2.91 9.14
CA ILE A 40 6.90 -3.78 8.89
C ILE A 40 8.10 -3.26 9.70
N ALA A 41 8.58 -4.08 10.64
CA ALA A 41 9.74 -3.72 11.47
C ALA A 41 11.07 -3.66 10.70
N ASP A 42 11.18 -4.39 9.58
CA ASP A 42 12.37 -4.38 8.74
C ASP A 42 12.34 -3.21 7.75
N PRO A 43 13.27 -2.23 7.88
CA PRO A 43 13.25 -1.04 7.03
C PRO A 43 13.56 -1.33 5.55
N ALA A 44 14.29 -2.41 5.23
CA ALA A 44 14.58 -2.77 3.85
C ALA A 44 13.34 -3.35 3.15
N VAL A 45 12.54 -4.12 3.88
CA VAL A 45 11.24 -4.62 3.41
C VAL A 45 10.25 -3.46 3.27
N ALA A 46 10.16 -2.57 4.27
CA ALA A 46 9.30 -1.38 4.20
C ALA A 46 9.64 -0.48 2.99
N GLN A 47 10.94 -0.27 2.73
CA GLN A 47 11.38 0.49 1.55
C GLN A 47 11.06 -0.23 0.24
N SER A 48 11.21 -1.56 0.18
CA SER A 48 10.85 -2.34 -1.01
C SER A 48 9.34 -2.28 -1.31
N ILE A 49 8.51 -2.25 -0.28
CA ILE A 49 7.05 -2.06 -0.44
C ILE A 49 6.75 -0.68 -1.04
N ARG A 50 7.32 0.39 -0.47
CA ARG A 50 7.15 1.76 -0.97
C ARG A 50 7.64 1.95 -2.41
N ALA A 51 8.73 1.27 -2.78
CA ALA A 51 9.27 1.34 -4.14
C ALA A 51 8.37 0.67 -5.19
N GLN A 52 7.57 -0.33 -4.81
CA GLN A 52 6.61 -0.99 -5.71
C GLN A 52 5.38 -0.13 -5.99
N TYR A 53 5.01 0.72 -5.04
CA TYR A 53 3.86 1.63 -5.13
C TYR A 53 4.34 3.07 -4.96
N PRO A 54 5.06 3.63 -5.95
CA PRO A 54 5.54 4.99 -5.86
C PRO A 54 4.37 5.96 -5.73
N GLU A 55 4.57 7.03 -4.98
CA GLU A 55 3.59 8.11 -4.90
C GLU A 55 3.27 8.56 -6.33
N PRO A 56 1.99 8.53 -6.75
CA PRO A 56 1.64 9.01 -8.08
C PRO A 56 1.93 10.50 -8.10
N THR A 57 3.10 10.86 -8.60
CA THR A 57 3.42 12.25 -8.90
C THR A 57 2.38 12.69 -9.90
N HIS A 58 1.49 13.58 -9.48
CA HIS A 58 0.57 14.29 -10.35
C HIS A 58 1.43 15.12 -11.32
N ARG A 59 1.99 14.48 -12.34
CA ARG A 59 2.58 15.14 -13.49
C ARG A 59 1.46 15.15 -14.53
N GLU A 60 0.55 16.09 -14.33
CA GLU A 60 -0.18 16.67 -15.45
C GLU A 60 0.90 17.15 -16.44
N ASP A 61 0.91 16.53 -17.63
CA ASP A 61 1.56 17.03 -18.83
C ASP A 61 0.54 17.84 -19.62
#